data_AF-A0A2E6LMQ6-F1
#
_entry.id   AF-A0A2E6LMQ6-F1
#
_cell.length_a   1.000
_cell.length_b   1.000
_cell.length_c   1.000
_cell.angle_alpha   90.00
_cell.angle_beta   90.00
_cell.angle_gamma   90.00
#
_symmetry.space_group_name_H-M   'P 1'
#
loop_
_entity.id
_entity.type
_entity.pdbx_description
1 polymer ?
#
loop_
_entity_poly.entity_id
_entity_poly.type
_entity_poly.pdbx_seq_one_letter_code
_entity_poly.pdbx_strand_id
1 'polypeptide(L)'
;MGSEAGRSAARQYDKEIRMKLLYGILATLFALVLGALAFAYSGIYDVSASSAHSAPVRWLLHTTYHASMARRAEAVTVPDLTAERLRLAGAGDFDAMCAICHGAPGREPGALGQGLNPAAPDLAESARHLTDAELFWETKHGIRMTGMPAWARLTTTRRCGRWSRSSASCLASIRPRIRTWSPGPRG
;
A
#
# COMPACT_ATOMS: atom_id res chain seq x y z
N MET A 1 -30.96 59.71 9.02
CA MET A 1 -30.21 59.55 7.74
C MET A 1 -28.76 59.07 7.90
N GLY A 2 -28.14 59.03 9.09
CA GLY A 2 -26.74 58.59 9.25
C GLY A 2 -26.48 57.07 9.30
N SER A 3 -27.51 56.22 9.43
CA SER A 3 -27.31 54.78 9.65
C SER A 3 -27.07 53.97 8.37
N GLU A 4 -27.47 54.47 7.19
CA GLU A 4 -27.27 53.78 5.91
C GLU A 4 -25.86 53.95 5.36
N ALA A 5 -25.28 55.15 5.47
CA ALA A 5 -23.91 55.45 5.05
C ALA A 5 -22.86 54.66 5.85
N GLY A 6 -23.08 54.48 7.16
CA GLY A 6 -22.23 53.63 8.00
C GLY A 6 -22.31 52.15 7.62
N ARG A 7 -23.51 51.65 7.28
CA ARG A 7 -23.71 50.27 6.79
C ARG A 7 -23.09 50.03 5.42
N SER A 8 -23.07 51.02 4.52
CA SER A 8 -22.41 50.89 3.21
C SER A 8 -20.89 50.91 3.31
N ALA A 9 -20.32 51.74 4.20
CA ALA A 9 -18.87 51.81 4.40
C ALA A 9 -18.32 50.50 5.02
N ALA A 10 -19.02 49.94 6.02
CA ALA A 10 -18.67 48.64 6.60
C ALA A 10 -18.74 47.50 5.56
N ARG A 11 -19.80 47.44 4.75
CA ARG A 11 -19.93 46.45 3.66
C ARG A 11 -18.86 46.60 2.58
N GLN A 12 -18.46 47.83 2.25
CA GLN A 12 -17.38 48.10 1.29
C GLN A 12 -16.03 47.65 1.86
N TYR A 13 -15.75 47.97 3.13
CA TYR A 13 -14.53 47.57 3.84
C TYR A 13 -14.40 46.04 3.97
N ASP A 14 -15.49 45.36 4.33
CA ASP A 14 -15.53 43.89 4.39
C ASP A 14 -15.31 43.26 3.02
N LYS A 15 -15.87 43.85 1.95
CA LYS A 15 -15.65 43.39 0.58
C LYS A 15 -14.19 43.53 0.16
N GLU A 16 -13.56 44.66 0.45
CA GLU A 16 -12.13 44.90 0.17
C GLU A 16 -11.22 43.92 0.92
N ILE A 17 -11.45 43.70 2.22
CA ILE A 17 -10.69 42.72 3.00
C ILE A 17 -10.87 41.31 2.44
N ARG A 18 -12.12 40.92 2.14
CA ARG A 18 -12.41 39.60 1.57
C ARG A 18 -11.75 39.40 0.21
N MET A 19 -11.77 40.40 -0.65
CA MET A 19 -11.11 40.33 -1.97
C MET A 19 -9.59 40.19 -1.83
N LYS A 20 -8.96 40.96 -0.92
CA LYS A 20 -7.52 40.83 -0.64
C LYS A 20 -7.16 39.45 -0.08
N LEU A 21 -7.96 38.92 0.83
CA LEU A 21 -7.79 37.56 1.36
C LEU A 21 -7.93 36.50 0.27
N LEU A 22 -8.94 36.61 -0.59
CA LEU A 22 -9.14 35.70 -1.72
C LEU A 22 -7.96 35.71 -2.69
N TYR A 23 -7.49 36.90 -3.11
CA TYR A 23 -6.31 36.99 -3.97
C TYR A 23 -5.05 36.47 -3.29
N GLY A 24 -4.87 36.71 -2.00
CA GLY A 24 -3.75 36.15 -1.22
C GLY A 24 -3.77 34.61 -1.21
N ILE A 25 -4.93 34.00 -0.97
CA ILE A 25 -5.11 32.54 -1.02
C ILE A 25 -4.82 32.02 -2.43
N LEU A 26 -5.40 32.63 -3.47
CA LEU A 26 -5.19 32.21 -4.85
C LEU A 26 -3.73 32.33 -5.28
N ALA A 27 -3.05 33.43 -4.94
CA ALA A 27 -1.63 33.63 -5.23
C ALA A 27 -0.76 32.60 -4.51
N THR A 28 -1.08 32.28 -3.25
CA THR A 28 -0.38 31.26 -2.47
C THR A 28 -0.55 29.87 -3.09
N LEU A 29 -1.79 29.49 -3.43
CA LEU A 29 -2.08 28.21 -4.10
C LEU A 29 -1.36 28.11 -5.45
N PHE A 30 -1.36 29.19 -6.23
CA PHE A 30 -0.65 29.25 -7.51
C PHE A 30 0.87 29.06 -7.33
N ALA A 31 1.47 29.74 -6.35
CA ALA A 31 2.88 29.58 -6.02
C ALA A 31 3.22 28.14 -5.59
N LEU A 32 2.35 27.48 -4.80
CA LEU A 32 2.52 26.09 -4.41
C LEU A 32 2.48 25.14 -5.61
N VAL A 33 1.54 25.35 -6.54
CA VAL A 33 1.46 24.55 -7.79
C VAL A 33 2.71 24.72 -8.64
N LEU A 34 3.15 25.97 -8.86
CA LEU A 34 4.39 26.24 -9.60
C LEU A 34 5.61 25.61 -8.91
N GLY A 35 5.69 25.68 -7.59
CA GLY A 35 6.76 25.05 -6.81
C GLY A 35 6.78 23.53 -6.96
N ALA A 36 5.61 22.89 -6.90
CA ALA A 36 5.48 21.44 -7.09
C ALA A 36 5.88 21.01 -8.51
N LEU A 37 5.49 21.78 -9.54
CA LEU A 37 5.90 21.53 -10.92
C LEU A 37 7.41 21.72 -11.07
N ALA A 38 7.97 22.81 -10.59
CA ALA A 38 9.41 23.06 -10.64
C ALA A 38 10.20 21.91 -9.98
N PHE A 39 9.75 21.42 -8.81
CA PHE A 39 10.32 20.25 -8.15
C PHE A 39 10.25 19.01 -9.05
N ALA A 40 9.06 18.68 -9.58
CA ALA A 40 8.85 17.50 -10.42
C ALA A 40 9.71 17.50 -11.70
N TYR A 41 9.92 18.66 -12.32
CA TYR A 41 10.71 18.81 -13.55
C TYR A 41 12.21 19.05 -13.29
N SER A 42 12.62 19.35 -12.06
CA SER A 42 14.03 19.64 -11.74
C SER A 42 14.95 18.41 -11.77
N GLY A 43 14.39 17.21 -11.65
CA GLY A 43 15.18 15.96 -11.59
C GLY A 43 15.94 15.73 -10.27
N ILE A 44 15.76 16.59 -9.27
CA ILE A 44 16.47 16.49 -7.98
C ILE A 44 16.01 15.31 -7.11
N TYR A 45 14.84 14.75 -7.39
CA TYR A 45 14.32 13.59 -6.67
C TYR A 45 14.76 12.31 -7.38
N ASP A 46 15.61 11.52 -6.72
CA ASP A 46 16.02 10.21 -7.23
C ASP A 46 14.83 9.24 -7.22
N VAL A 47 14.47 8.76 -8.41
CA VAL A 47 13.38 7.78 -8.62
C VAL A 47 13.91 6.36 -8.85
N SER A 48 15.23 6.16 -8.74
CA SER A 48 15.86 4.85 -8.92
C SER A 48 15.37 3.86 -7.86
N ALA A 49 15.10 2.63 -8.29
CA ALA A 49 14.74 1.54 -7.37
C ALA A 49 15.86 1.22 -6.37
N SER A 50 17.11 1.60 -6.67
CA SER A 50 18.27 1.45 -5.77
C SER A 50 18.28 2.41 -4.58
N SER A 51 17.55 3.53 -4.65
CA SER A 51 17.55 4.55 -3.59
C SER A 51 16.32 4.43 -2.70
N ALA A 52 16.51 4.32 -1.38
CA ALA A 52 15.38 4.28 -0.46
C ALA A 52 14.64 5.62 -0.47
N HIS A 53 13.31 5.58 -0.34
CA HIS A 53 12.52 6.80 -0.15
C HIS A 53 13.07 7.63 1.01
N SER A 54 13.14 8.95 0.81
CA SER A 54 13.50 9.90 1.87
C SER A 54 12.60 9.72 3.09
N ALA A 55 13.10 10.01 4.30
CA ALA A 55 12.35 9.76 5.53
C ALA A 55 10.93 10.36 5.53
N PRO A 56 10.69 11.59 5.06
CA PRO A 56 9.34 12.15 4.97
C PRO A 56 8.42 11.39 4.01
N VAL A 57 8.93 11.02 2.83
CA VAL A 57 8.17 10.27 1.82
C VAL A 57 7.85 8.87 2.33
N ARG A 58 8.85 8.19 2.92
CA ARG A 58 8.68 6.86 3.50
C ARG A 58 7.64 6.84 4.61
N TRP A 59 7.71 7.79 5.54
CA TRP A 59 6.72 7.95 6.60
C TRP A 59 5.32 8.16 6.03
N LEU A 60 5.17 9.06 5.05
CA LEU A 60 3.88 9.36 4.43
C LEU A 60 3.30 8.14 3.72
N LEU A 61 4.09 7.45 2.89
CA LEU A 61 3.67 6.25 2.17
C LEU A 61 3.29 5.12 3.13
N HIS A 62 4.14 4.83 4.11
CA HIS A 62 3.91 3.78 5.09
C HIS A 62 2.65 4.02 5.92
N THR A 63 2.48 5.25 6.44
CA THR A 63 1.30 5.64 7.23
C THR A 63 0.02 5.57 6.39
N THR A 64 0.07 6.07 5.15
CA THR A 64 -1.06 6.04 4.22
C THR A 64 -1.44 4.60 3.86
N TYR A 65 -0.45 3.72 3.66
CA TYR A 65 -0.67 2.31 3.38
C TYR A 65 -1.40 1.61 4.52
N HIS A 66 -0.92 1.73 5.76
CA HIS A 66 -1.57 1.10 6.93
C HIS A 66 -3.01 1.59 7.11
N ALA A 67 -3.22 2.91 7.06
CA ALA A 67 -4.56 3.49 7.15
C ALA A 67 -5.47 3.03 5.98
N SER A 68 -4.94 3.00 4.76
CA SER A 68 -5.68 2.58 3.57
C SER A 68 -6.09 1.11 3.61
N MET A 69 -5.19 0.25 4.08
CA MET A 69 -5.40 -1.19 4.20
C MET A 69 -6.45 -1.48 5.28
N ALA A 70 -6.27 -0.96 6.50
CA ALA A 70 -7.20 -1.20 7.61
C ALA A 70 -8.64 -0.85 7.21
N ARG A 71 -8.84 0.32 6.57
CA ARG A 71 -10.15 0.78 6.12
C ARG A 71 -10.77 -0.07 5.01
N ARG A 72 -9.96 -0.76 4.20
CA ARG A 72 -10.44 -1.60 3.09
C ARG A 72 -10.61 -3.06 3.51
N ALA A 73 -9.84 -3.52 4.48
CA ALA A 73 -9.94 -4.85 5.07
C ALA A 73 -11.27 -5.04 5.83
N GLU A 74 -11.89 -3.97 6.33
CA GLU A 74 -13.22 -4.00 6.97
C GLU A 74 -14.30 -4.66 6.08
N ALA A 75 -14.20 -4.51 4.76
CA ALA A 75 -15.16 -5.07 3.80
C ALA A 75 -14.75 -6.47 3.28
N VAL A 76 -13.67 -7.05 3.79
CA VAL A 76 -13.14 -8.34 3.33
C VAL A 76 -13.80 -9.49 4.09
N THR A 77 -14.45 -10.38 3.34
CA THR A 77 -14.86 -11.69 3.86
C THR A 77 -13.72 -12.69 3.70
N VAL A 78 -13.12 -13.10 4.82
CA VAL A 78 -12.11 -14.17 4.85
C VAL A 78 -12.82 -15.52 4.79
N PRO A 79 -12.50 -16.40 3.82
CA PRO A 79 -13.04 -17.75 3.81
C PRO A 79 -12.34 -18.63 4.85
N ASP A 80 -12.97 -19.74 5.23
CA ASP A 80 -12.42 -20.66 6.22
C ASP A 80 -11.05 -21.22 5.82
N LEU A 81 -10.01 -20.74 6.49
CA LEU A 81 -8.61 -21.09 6.23
C LEU A 81 -8.21 -22.47 6.79
N THR A 82 -9.08 -23.10 7.59
CA THR A 82 -8.80 -24.42 8.18
C THR A 82 -9.12 -25.57 7.24
N ALA A 83 -9.84 -25.30 6.14
CA ALA A 83 -10.17 -26.31 5.15
C ALA A 83 -8.90 -26.86 4.48
N GLU A 84 -8.63 -28.15 4.63
CA GLU A 84 -7.39 -28.79 4.15
C GLU A 84 -7.15 -28.57 2.65
N ARG A 85 -8.22 -28.55 1.85
CA ARG A 85 -8.15 -28.25 0.41
C ARG A 85 -7.53 -26.87 0.11
N LEU A 86 -7.83 -25.86 0.93
CA LEU A 86 -7.31 -24.50 0.76
C LEU A 86 -5.87 -24.42 1.26
N ARG A 87 -5.55 -25.14 2.33
CA ARG A 87 -4.20 -25.23 2.89
C ARG A 87 -3.21 -25.88 1.92
N LEU A 88 -3.62 -26.97 1.27
CA LEU A 88 -2.81 -27.67 0.27
C LEU A 88 -2.67 -26.87 -1.02
N ALA A 89 -3.76 -26.28 -1.54
CA ALA A 89 -3.70 -25.38 -2.68
C ALA A 89 -2.79 -24.18 -2.38
N GLY A 90 -2.86 -23.68 -1.15
CA GLY A 90 -2.13 -22.51 -0.68
C GLY A 90 -0.63 -22.69 -0.67
N ALA A 91 -0.16 -23.87 -0.26
CA ALA A 91 1.26 -24.17 -0.27
C ALA A 91 1.85 -24.15 -1.70
N GLY A 92 1.10 -24.69 -2.67
CA GLY A 92 1.51 -24.65 -4.08
C GLY A 92 1.49 -23.24 -4.64
N ASP A 93 0.47 -22.44 -4.30
CA ASP A 93 0.36 -21.06 -4.75
C ASP A 93 1.48 -20.19 -4.15
N PHE A 94 1.79 -20.38 -2.87
CA PHE A 94 2.88 -19.68 -2.19
C PHE A 94 4.23 -19.95 -2.85
N ASP A 95 4.54 -21.22 -3.13
CA ASP A 95 5.79 -21.61 -3.78
C ASP A 95 5.93 -21.02 -5.18
N ALA A 96 4.83 -21.01 -5.95
CA ALA A 96 4.80 -20.51 -7.32
C ALA A 96 4.82 -18.97 -7.44
N MET A 97 4.33 -18.23 -6.45
CA MET A 97 4.09 -16.78 -6.56
C MET A 97 4.83 -15.94 -5.53
N CYS A 98 4.91 -16.41 -4.29
CA CYS A 98 5.35 -15.61 -3.16
C CYS A 98 6.82 -15.89 -2.82
N ALA A 99 7.23 -17.17 -2.87
CA ALA A 99 8.54 -17.61 -2.44
C ALA A 99 9.69 -17.01 -3.27
N ILE A 100 9.45 -16.67 -4.54
CA ILE A 100 10.44 -16.03 -5.41
C ILE A 100 10.94 -14.68 -4.87
N CYS A 101 10.06 -13.93 -4.20
CA CYS A 101 10.41 -12.65 -3.58
C CYS A 101 10.62 -12.80 -2.07
N HIS A 102 9.72 -13.47 -1.36
CA HIS A 102 9.72 -13.50 0.11
C HIS A 102 10.52 -14.66 0.72
N GLY A 103 10.95 -15.63 -0.08
CA GLY A 103 11.55 -16.86 0.44
C GLY A 103 10.54 -17.78 1.12
N ALA A 104 11.06 -18.81 1.79
CA ALA A 104 10.23 -19.70 2.60
C ALA A 104 9.78 -18.98 3.89
N PRO A 105 8.60 -19.29 4.45
CA PRO A 105 8.12 -18.64 5.68
C PRO A 105 9.14 -18.79 6.82
N GLY A 106 9.46 -17.69 7.52
CA GLY A 106 10.45 -17.71 8.60
C GLY A 106 11.89 -17.70 8.12
N ARG A 107 12.14 -17.41 6.84
CA ARG A 107 13.48 -17.21 6.28
C ARG A 107 13.58 -15.84 5.63
N GLU A 108 14.81 -15.34 5.61
CA GLU A 108 15.15 -14.14 4.88
C GLU A 108 14.83 -14.30 3.38
N PRO A 109 14.36 -13.22 2.73
CA PRO A 109 14.17 -13.16 1.28
C PRO A 109 15.42 -13.54 0.50
N GLY A 110 15.25 -14.14 -0.68
CA GLY A 110 16.35 -14.33 -1.64
C GLY A 110 16.83 -13.01 -2.23
N ALA A 111 17.88 -13.06 -3.06
CA ALA A 111 18.50 -11.88 -3.67
C ALA A 111 17.50 -10.96 -4.40
N LEU A 112 16.49 -11.53 -5.07
CA LEU A 112 15.44 -10.76 -5.73
C LEU A 112 14.64 -9.92 -4.73
N GLY A 113 14.17 -10.52 -3.63
CA GLY A 113 13.41 -9.83 -2.60
C GLY A 113 14.20 -8.75 -1.87
N GLN A 114 15.49 -8.99 -1.64
CA GLN A 114 16.41 -8.00 -1.06
C GLN A 114 16.69 -6.83 -2.01
N GLY A 115 16.63 -7.07 -3.33
CA GLY A 115 16.78 -6.03 -4.34
C GLY A 115 15.52 -5.20 -4.61
N LEU A 116 14.37 -5.55 -4.01
CA LEU A 116 13.16 -4.73 -4.07
C LEU A 116 13.30 -3.50 -3.17
N ASN A 117 12.53 -2.46 -3.50
CA ASN A 117 12.46 -1.24 -2.70
C ASN A 117 10.98 -0.87 -2.45
N PRO A 118 10.48 -1.05 -1.23
CA PRO A 118 11.17 -1.65 -0.08
C PRO A 118 11.50 -3.15 -0.31
N ALA A 119 12.49 -3.66 0.44
CA ALA A 119 12.81 -5.08 0.43
C ALA A 119 11.58 -5.92 0.84
N ALA A 120 11.44 -7.11 0.27
CA ALA A 120 10.36 -8.02 0.62
C ALA A 120 10.44 -8.39 2.12
N PRO A 121 9.37 -8.29 2.90
CA PRO A 121 9.38 -8.74 4.29
C PRO A 121 9.30 -10.27 4.40
N ASP A 122 9.69 -10.83 5.54
CA ASP A 122 9.30 -12.20 5.91
C ASP A 122 7.79 -12.25 6.17
N LEU A 123 7.08 -13.02 5.35
CA LEU A 123 5.62 -13.15 5.44
C LEU A 123 5.17 -13.87 6.72
N ALA A 124 6.03 -14.70 7.33
CA ALA A 124 5.73 -15.30 8.63
C ALA A 124 5.67 -14.24 9.72
N GLU A 125 6.51 -13.21 9.64
CA GLU A 125 6.49 -12.08 10.56
C GLU A 125 5.32 -11.15 10.28
N SER A 126 5.06 -10.81 9.00
CA SER A 126 3.89 -10.02 8.63
C SER A 126 2.58 -10.64 9.13
N ALA A 127 2.47 -11.98 9.08
CA ALA A 127 1.28 -12.68 9.56
C ALA A 127 1.08 -12.67 11.09
N ARG A 128 2.08 -12.23 11.88
CA ARG A 128 1.92 -12.01 13.32
C ARG A 128 1.27 -10.66 13.61
N HIS A 129 1.51 -9.66 12.77
CA HIS A 129 1.07 -8.28 12.98
C HIS A 129 -0.20 -7.93 12.23
N LEU A 130 -0.51 -8.65 11.14
CA LEU A 130 -1.67 -8.40 10.31
C LEU A 130 -2.82 -9.38 10.61
N THR A 131 -4.04 -8.87 10.49
CA THR A 131 -5.24 -9.70 10.51
C THR A 131 -5.38 -10.51 9.22
N ASP A 132 -6.18 -11.56 9.26
CA ASP A 132 -6.44 -12.39 8.08
C ASP A 132 -7.14 -11.60 6.96
N ALA A 133 -7.97 -10.62 7.32
CA ALA A 133 -8.63 -9.73 6.36
C ALA A 133 -7.62 -8.81 5.66
N GLU A 134 -6.64 -8.27 6.40
CA GLU A 134 -5.57 -7.42 5.87
C GLU A 134 -4.63 -8.21 4.96
N LEU A 135 -4.15 -9.37 5.41
CA LEU A 135 -3.31 -10.25 4.60
C LEU A 135 -4.02 -10.69 3.32
N PHE A 136 -5.31 -11.01 3.40
CA PHE A 136 -6.11 -11.35 2.23
C PHE A 136 -6.21 -10.15 1.28
N TRP A 137 -6.45 -8.95 1.82
CA TRP A 137 -6.56 -7.72 1.02
C TRP A 137 -5.26 -7.41 0.29
N GLU A 138 -4.12 -7.43 0.98
CA GLU A 138 -2.80 -7.23 0.39
C GLU A 138 -2.47 -8.28 -0.66
N THR A 139 -2.68 -9.56 -0.33
CA THR A 139 -2.43 -10.66 -1.26
C THR A 139 -3.34 -10.56 -2.49
N LYS A 140 -4.52 -9.98 -2.38
CA LYS A 140 -5.41 -9.79 -3.52
C LYS A 140 -4.99 -8.60 -4.38
N HIS A 141 -4.64 -7.48 -3.76
CA HIS A 141 -4.50 -6.18 -4.42
C HIS A 141 -3.06 -5.74 -4.67
N GLY A 142 -2.09 -6.37 -4.03
CA GLY A 142 -0.70 -5.92 -4.00
C GLY A 142 -0.55 -4.60 -3.25
N ILE A 143 0.67 -4.04 -3.27
CA ILE A 143 0.99 -2.79 -2.58
C ILE A 143 1.58 -1.81 -3.60
N ARG A 144 0.92 -0.66 -3.74
CA ARG A 144 1.37 0.40 -4.66
C ARG A 144 2.74 0.93 -4.23
N MET A 145 3.58 1.29 -5.20
CA MET A 145 4.95 1.76 -4.98
C MET A 145 5.87 0.70 -4.34
N THR A 146 5.62 -0.57 -4.64
CA THR A 146 6.47 -1.71 -4.25
C THR A 146 6.60 -2.69 -5.42
N GLY A 147 7.41 -3.73 -5.25
CA GLY A 147 7.46 -4.86 -6.19
C GLY A 147 6.27 -5.83 -6.10
N MET A 148 5.34 -5.66 -5.15
CA MET A 148 4.23 -6.60 -4.93
C MET A 148 3.06 -6.34 -5.88
N PRO A 149 2.77 -7.25 -6.83
CA PRO A 149 1.75 -7.02 -7.85
C PRO A 149 0.33 -7.27 -7.33
N ALA A 150 -0.66 -6.74 -8.05
CA ALA A 150 -2.06 -7.03 -7.82
C ALA A 150 -2.41 -8.43 -8.35
N TRP A 151 -2.19 -9.47 -7.53
CA TRP A 151 -2.35 -10.86 -7.94
C TRP A 151 -3.73 -11.19 -8.51
N ALA A 152 -4.80 -10.54 -8.04
CA ALA A 152 -6.13 -10.70 -8.60
C ALA A 152 -6.26 -10.28 -10.08
N ARG A 153 -5.37 -9.41 -10.58
CA ARG A 153 -5.37 -8.95 -12.00
C ARG A 153 -4.59 -9.87 -12.93
N LEU A 154 -3.71 -10.71 -12.40
CA LEU A 154 -2.92 -11.66 -13.18
C LEU A 154 -3.77 -12.87 -13.64
N THR A 155 -5.11 -12.81 -13.47
CA THR A 155 -6.01 -13.96 -13.47
C THR A 155 -6.55 -14.43 -14.83
N THR A 156 -6.00 -13.94 -15.95
CA THR A 156 -6.63 -14.08 -17.29
C THR A 156 -6.38 -15.41 -18.03
N THR A 157 -5.35 -16.21 -17.68
CA THR A 157 -5.13 -17.51 -18.37
C THR A 157 -5.82 -18.67 -17.66
N ARG A 158 -6.21 -19.75 -18.37
CA ARG A 158 -6.96 -20.89 -17.78
C ARG A 158 -6.25 -21.61 -16.61
N ARG A 159 -4.93 -21.47 -16.47
CA ARG A 159 -4.21 -21.85 -15.24
C ARG A 159 -4.62 -20.95 -14.07
N CYS A 160 -4.76 -19.65 -14.31
CA CYS A 160 -5.14 -18.59 -13.37
C CYS A 160 -6.59 -18.63 -12.81
N GLY A 161 -7.52 -19.38 -13.40
CA GLY A 161 -8.88 -19.54 -12.85
C GLY A 161 -8.93 -20.33 -11.52
N ARG A 162 -7.90 -21.14 -11.24
CA ARG A 162 -7.68 -21.73 -9.89
C ARG A 162 -7.38 -20.65 -8.84
N TRP A 163 -6.94 -19.47 -9.29
CA TRP A 163 -6.26 -18.48 -8.46
C TRP A 163 -7.13 -17.36 -7.91
N SER A 164 -8.42 -17.33 -8.29
CA SER A 164 -9.41 -16.49 -7.58
C SER A 164 -9.68 -16.98 -6.15
N ARG A 165 -9.32 -18.25 -5.84
CA ARG A 165 -9.31 -18.84 -4.49
C ARG A 165 -7.96 -18.69 -3.78
N SER A 166 -6.95 -18.08 -4.41
CA SER A 166 -5.55 -18.09 -3.92
C SER A 166 -5.24 -17.10 -2.83
N SER A 167 -5.90 -15.93 -2.74
CA SER A 167 -5.63 -15.02 -1.61
C SER A 167 -5.93 -15.70 -0.26
N ALA A 168 -6.98 -16.53 -0.23
CA ALA A 168 -7.31 -17.38 0.90
C ALA A 168 -6.37 -18.57 1.06
N SER A 169 -5.98 -19.19 -0.05
CA SER A 169 -5.11 -20.37 -0.02
C SER A 169 -3.69 -19.96 0.43
N CYS A 170 -3.10 -18.90 -0.12
CA CYS A 170 -1.85 -18.30 0.34
C CYS A 170 -1.91 -17.94 1.83
N LEU A 171 -2.99 -17.29 2.27
CA LEU A 171 -3.17 -16.97 3.69
C LEU A 171 -3.25 -18.22 4.58
N ALA A 172 -3.97 -19.25 4.13
CA ALA A 172 -4.02 -20.56 4.78
C ALA A 172 -2.68 -21.30 4.78
N SER A 173 -1.72 -20.94 3.91
CA SER A 173 -0.38 -21.52 3.91
C SER A 173 0.59 -20.87 4.92
N ILE A 174 0.36 -19.60 5.24
CA ILE A 174 1.24 -18.80 6.11
C ILE A 174 0.95 -19.09 7.58
N ARG A 175 -0.33 -19.07 8.01
CA ARG A 175 -0.74 -19.22 9.42
C ARG A 175 -0.38 -20.57 10.07
N PRO A 176 -0.67 -21.75 9.50
CA PRO A 176 -0.44 -23.04 10.18
C PRO A 176 1.03 -23.48 10.18
N ARG A 177 1.89 -22.93 9.30
CA ARG A 177 3.31 -23.31 9.21
C ARG A 177 4.23 -22.61 10.20
N ILE A 178 3.82 -21.48 10.79
CA ILE A 178 4.61 -20.77 11.83
C ILE A 178 4.79 -21.65 13.08
N ARG A 179 3.91 -22.62 13.34
CA ARG A 179 4.04 -23.55 14.49
C ARG A 179 4.74 -24.88 14.17
N THR A 180 4.93 -25.27 12.91
CA THR A 180 5.29 -26.67 12.58
C THR A 180 6.26 -26.86 11.40
N TRP A 181 6.82 -25.80 10.82
CA TRP A 181 7.74 -25.97 9.70
C TRP A 181 9.14 -26.42 10.13
N SER A 182 9.47 -27.68 9.83
CA SER A 182 10.84 -28.18 9.78
C SER A 182 11.40 -28.05 8.36
N PRO A 183 12.62 -27.51 8.18
CA PRO A 183 13.33 -27.56 6.91
C PRO A 183 13.43 -29.01 6.40
N GLY A 184 13.02 -29.26 5.16
CA GLY A 184 13.49 -30.45 4.45
C GLY A 184 15.03 -30.42 4.33
N PRO A 185 15.71 -31.58 4.28
CA PRO A 185 17.16 -31.64 4.26
C PRO A 185 17.72 -30.84 3.07
N ARG A 186 18.75 -30.05 3.37
CA ARG A 186 19.52 -29.27 2.41
C ARG A 186 20.21 -30.25 1.45
N GLY A 187 19.86 -30.21 0.17
CA GLY A 187 20.64 -30.81 -0.92
C GLY A 187 21.75 -29.86 -1.36
#